data_AF-A0A2E9MLQ8-F1
#
_entry.id   AF-A0A2E9MLQ8-F1
#
_cell.length_a   1.000
_cell.length_b   1.000
_cell.length_c   1.000
_cell.angle_alpha   90.00
_cell.angle_beta   90.00
_cell.angle_gamma   90.00
#
_symmetry.space_group_name_H-M   'P 1'
#
loop_
_entity.id
_entity.type
_entity.pdbx_description
1 polymer ?
#
loop_
_entity_poly.entity_id
_entity_poly.type
_entity_poly.pdbx_seq_one_letter_code
_entity_poly.pdbx_strand_id
1 'polypeptide(L)'
;MFSASDLNCLDLNSNRHRRTPDGRGRATASVCRTCGETFPYPGHNSLATRSICERCVAIPEEAARVMRILRRRVDQLTREVEKLRGENSE
;
A
#
# COMPACT_ATOMS: atom_id res chain seq x y z
N MET A 1 14.54 36.87 -11.48
CA MET A 1 15.20 35.80 -10.71
C MET A 1 14.51 35.69 -9.37
N PHE A 2 13.61 34.71 -9.20
CA PHE A 2 13.43 33.85 -8.02
C PHE A 2 12.47 32.74 -8.46
N SER A 3 12.78 31.55 -7.99
CA SER A 3 12.52 30.25 -8.62
C SER A 3 11.07 29.77 -8.51
N ALA A 4 10.68 28.97 -9.50
CA ALA A 4 9.52 28.10 -9.48
C ALA A 4 9.58 27.08 -8.34
N SER A 5 8.39 26.58 -7.97
CA SER A 5 8.06 25.26 -7.39
C SER A 5 7.37 25.31 -6.03
N ASP A 6 6.29 26.08 -5.94
CA ASP A 6 5.27 25.81 -4.92
C ASP A 6 4.23 24.82 -5.49
N LEU A 7 3.92 23.82 -4.66
CA LEU A 7 2.70 23.00 -4.71
C LEU A 7 2.56 22.05 -5.92
N ASN A 8 3.19 20.88 -5.82
CA ASN A 8 2.52 19.63 -6.23
C ASN A 8 3.28 18.40 -5.70
N CYS A 9 2.93 17.96 -4.50
CA CYS A 9 3.24 16.62 -4.01
C CYS A 9 1.94 15.85 -3.77
N LEU A 10 1.18 15.61 -4.84
CA LEU A 10 0.20 14.52 -4.88
C LEU A 10 0.92 13.25 -5.30
N ASP A 11 1.64 12.63 -4.36
CA ASP A 11 2.25 11.30 -4.55
C ASP A 11 1.19 10.20 -4.38
N LEU A 12 0.18 10.21 -5.25
CA LEU A 12 -0.88 9.19 -5.33
C LEU A 12 -0.43 7.89 -6.01
N ASN A 13 0.88 7.62 -6.02
CA ASN A 13 1.42 6.34 -6.47
C ASN A 13 2.52 5.81 -5.53
N SER A 14 2.24 5.85 -4.22
CA SER A 14 3.12 5.32 -3.15
C SER A 14 3.24 3.78 -3.12
N ASN A 15 3.10 3.10 -4.27
CA ASN A 15 3.27 1.65 -4.40
C ASN A 15 4.73 1.23 -4.69
N ARG A 16 5.70 2.15 -4.58
CA ARG A 16 7.13 1.83 -4.65
C ARG A 16 7.82 2.00 -3.29
N HIS A 17 8.06 0.85 -2.68
CA HIS A 17 9.29 0.53 -1.96
C HIS A 17 9.72 1.48 -0.82
N ARG A 18 9.28 1.18 0.40
CA ARG A 18 10.17 1.30 1.57
C ARG A 18 10.60 -0.10 1.99
N ARG A 19 11.65 -0.62 1.33
CA ARG A 19 12.44 -1.74 1.86
C ARG A 19 13.33 -1.17 2.95
N THR A 20 12.92 -1.25 4.21
CA THR A 20 13.83 -0.97 5.33
C THR A 20 14.80 -2.15 5.45
N PRO A 21 16.13 -1.95 5.29
CA PRO A 21 17.10 -3.01 5.42
C PRO A 21 17.63 -3.00 6.86
N ASP A 22 16.88 -3.54 7.81
CA ASP A 22 17.43 -3.77 9.15
C ASP A 22 17.88 -5.22 9.28
N GLY A 23 19.19 -5.38 9.27
CA GLY A 23 19.88 -6.64 9.39
C GLY A 23 19.68 -7.28 10.77
N ARG A 24 19.72 -8.62 10.74
CA ARG A 24 19.61 -9.60 11.84
C ARG A 24 18.19 -10.17 12.01
N GLY A 25 17.96 -11.29 11.32
CA GLY A 25 16.72 -12.08 11.38
C GLY A 25 15.81 -11.75 10.21
N ARG A 26 15.52 -12.74 9.36
CA ARG A 26 14.61 -12.59 8.21
C ARG A 26 13.19 -12.38 8.73
N ALA A 27 12.83 -11.14 9.10
CA ALA A 27 11.45 -10.77 9.36
C ALA A 27 10.67 -11.01 8.07
N THR A 28 9.84 -12.06 8.04
CA THR A 28 9.02 -12.39 6.88
C THR A 28 7.96 -11.31 6.72
N ALA A 29 8.27 -10.29 5.93
CA ALA A 29 7.35 -9.18 5.66
C ALA A 29 6.02 -9.74 5.12
N SER A 30 4.93 -9.40 5.79
CA SER A 30 3.58 -9.84 5.44
C SER A 30 2.81 -8.74 4.74
N VAL A 31 1.91 -9.10 3.83
CA VAL A 31 1.05 -8.13 3.14
C VAL A 31 -0.30 -8.03 3.84
N CYS A 32 -0.73 -6.81 4.15
CA CYS A 32 -2.02 -6.58 4.79
C CYS A 32 -3.17 -6.90 3.82
N ARG A 33 -4.14 -7.70 4.27
CA ARG A 33 -5.32 -8.01 3.47
C ARG A 33 -6.24 -6.79 3.30
N THR A 34 -6.25 -5.85 4.23
CA THR A 34 -7.15 -4.69 4.23
C THR A 34 -6.59 -3.56 3.36
N CYS A 35 -5.44 -2.98 3.71
CA CYS A 35 -4.85 -1.87 2.94
C CYS A 35 -3.92 -2.31 1.80
N GLY A 36 -3.38 -3.54 1.83
CA GLY A 36 -2.40 -4.01 0.83
C GLY A 36 -0.96 -3.60 1.12
N GLU A 37 -0.72 -2.83 2.18
CA GLU A 37 0.65 -2.45 2.57
C GLU A 37 1.42 -3.65 3.12
N THR A 38 2.69 -3.75 2.75
CA THR A 38 3.63 -4.69 3.36
C THR A 38 4.04 -4.17 4.73
N PHE A 39 3.95 -5.02 5.75
CA PHE A 39 4.26 -4.68 7.13
C PHE A 39 5.18 -5.74 7.76
N PRO A 40 5.99 -5.37 8.77
CA PRO A 40 6.83 -6.34 9.49
C PRO A 40 5.94 -7.38 10.17
N TYR A 41 6.40 -8.63 10.20
CA TYR A 41 5.67 -9.70 10.87
C TYR A 41 5.41 -9.32 12.34
N PRO A 42 4.21 -9.58 12.88
CA PRO A 42 3.90 -9.19 14.26
C PRO A 42 4.86 -9.84 15.25
N GLY A 43 5.60 -9.01 15.99
CA GLY A 43 6.37 -9.43 17.16
C GLY A 43 5.47 -9.57 18.40
N HIS A 44 6.05 -9.98 19.54
CA HIS A 44 5.32 -10.31 20.77
C HIS A 44 4.46 -9.17 21.36
N ASN A 45 4.67 -7.91 20.95
CA ASN A 45 3.92 -6.74 21.41
C ASN A 45 3.18 -6.00 20.28
N SER A 46 3.09 -6.58 19.09
CA SER A 46 2.39 -5.93 17.97
C SER A 46 0.90 -6.20 18.05
N LEU A 47 0.09 -5.15 17.86
CA LEU A 47 -1.36 -5.28 17.66
C LEU A 47 -1.70 -5.80 16.24
N ALA A 48 -0.70 -5.93 15.36
CA ALA A 48 -0.89 -6.53 14.05
C ALA A 48 -1.15 -8.04 14.17
N THR A 49 -1.99 -8.55 13.28
CA THR A 49 -2.21 -9.99 13.14
C THR A 49 -1.38 -10.54 11.98
N ARG A 50 -1.37 -11.87 11.81
CA ARG A 50 -0.67 -12.52 10.68
C ARG A 50 -1.10 -12.03 9.30
N SER A 51 -2.26 -11.38 9.18
CA SER A 51 -2.86 -10.98 7.90
C SER A 51 -3.32 -9.52 7.84
N ILE A 52 -3.30 -8.80 8.96
CA ILE A 52 -3.80 -7.41 9.07
C ILE A 52 -2.76 -6.60 9.83
N CYS A 53 -2.36 -5.44 9.29
CA CYS A 53 -1.45 -4.53 9.98
C CYS A 53 -2.13 -3.85 11.18
N GLU A 54 -1.33 -3.26 12.05
CA GLU A 54 -1.80 -2.58 13.27
C GLU A 54 -2.81 -1.46 12.99
N ARG A 55 -2.64 -0.71 11.89
CA ARG A 55 -3.60 0.35 11.51
C ARG A 55 -4.98 -0.19 11.14
N CYS A 56 -5.02 -1.37 10.54
CA CYS A 56 -6.26 -1.94 10.01
C CYS A 56 -6.95 -2.89 10.99
N VAL A 57 -6.32 -3.26 12.10
CA VAL A 57 -6.91 -4.18 13.10
C VAL A 57 -8.11 -3.56 13.82
N ALA A 58 -8.12 -2.23 13.99
CA ALA A 58 -9.20 -1.50 14.63
C ALA A 58 -10.41 -1.24 13.72
N ILE A 59 -10.33 -1.60 12.44
CA ILE A 59 -11.39 -1.35 11.47
C ILE A 59 -12.46 -2.42 11.62
N PRO A 60 -13.76 -2.06 11.74
CA PRO A 60 -14.85 -3.03 11.77
C PRO A 60 -14.84 -3.92 10.52
N GLU A 61 -15.16 -5.21 10.67
CA GLU A 61 -15.08 -6.19 9.57
C GLU A 61 -15.92 -5.79 8.34
N GLU A 62 -17.06 -5.12 8.57
CA GLU A 62 -17.92 -4.62 7.49
C GLU A 62 -17.22 -3.53 6.66
N ALA A 63 -16.60 -2.55 7.32
CA ALA A 63 -15.81 -1.52 6.65
C ALA A 63 -14.55 -2.13 6.00
N ALA A 64 -13.88 -3.06 6.66
CA ALA A 64 -12.71 -3.76 6.12
C ALA A 64 -13.06 -4.59 4.88
N ARG A 65 -14.26 -5.16 4.80
CA ARG A 65 -14.77 -5.85 3.61
C ARG A 65 -14.93 -4.88 2.44
N VAL A 66 -15.57 -3.74 2.66
CA VAL A 66 -15.76 -2.72 1.62
C VAL A 66 -14.40 -2.21 1.11
N MET A 67 -13.48 -1.91 2.03
CA MET A 67 -12.11 -1.50 1.67
C MET A 67 -11.40 -2.53 0.78
N ARG A 68 -11.50 -3.82 1.11
CA ARG A 68 -10.92 -4.90 0.29
C ARG A 68 -11.46 -4.93 -1.13
N ILE A 69 -12.77 -4.74 -1.28
CA ILE A 69 -13.43 -4.70 -2.59
C ILE A 69 -12.95 -3.49 -3.38
N LEU A 70 -12.96 -2.31 -2.75
CA LEU A 70 -12.54 -1.07 -3.39
C LEU A 70 -11.07 -1.13 -3.81
N ARG A 71 -10.18 -1.67 -2.96
CA ARG A 71 -8.78 -1.84 -3.28
C ARG A 71 -8.59 -2.68 -4.55
N ARG A 72 -9.25 -3.84 -4.64
CA ARG A 72 -9.17 -4.71 -5.83
C ARG A 72 -9.64 -4.00 -7.10
N ARG A 73 -10.71 -3.20 -6.99
CA ARG A 73 -11.23 -2.42 -8.12
C ARG A 73 -10.24 -1.33 -8.55
N VAL A 74 -9.65 -0.61 -7.60
CA VAL A 74 -8.61 0.38 -7.89
C VAL A 74 -7.39 -0.28 -8.52
N ASP A 75 -6.91 -1.41 -7.98
CA ASP A 75 -5.77 -2.15 -8.54
C ASP A 75 -6.04 -2.61 -9.98
N GLN A 76 -7.26 -3.07 -10.28
CA GLN A 76 -7.67 -3.45 -11.62
C GLN A 76 -7.70 -2.24 -12.56
N LEU A 77 -8.36 -1.15 -12.16
CA LEU A 77 -8.48 0.06 -12.96
C LEU A 77 -7.11 0.69 -13.24
N THR A 78 -6.20 0.71 -12.26
CA THR A 78 -4.84 1.21 -12.44
C THR A 78 -4.10 0.42 -13.51
N ARG A 79 -4.21 -0.91 -13.52
CA ARG A 79 -3.57 -1.76 -14.55
C ARG A 79 -4.17 -1.53 -15.93
N GLU A 80 -5.48 -1.37 -16.02
CA GLU A 80 -6.16 -1.08 -17.28
C GLU A 80 -5.74 0.28 -17.84
N VAL A 81 -5.64 1.30 -16.98
CA VAL A 81 -5.16 2.64 -17.36
C VAL A 81 -3.69 2.59 -17.80
N GLU A 82 -2.82 1.87 -17.08
CA GLU A 82 -1.42 1.70 -17.47
C GLU A 82 -1.28 1.03 -18.84
N LYS A 83 -2.08 -0.01 -19.10
CA LYS A 83 -2.14 -0.69 -20.38
C LYS A 83 -2.58 0.25 -21.51
N LEU A 84 -3.69 0.95 -21.32
CA LEU A 84 -4.21 1.89 -22.33
C LEU A 84 -3.24 3.04 -22.59
N ARG A 85 -2.56 3.56 -21.56
CA ARG A 85 -1.53 4.60 -21.74
C ARG A 85 -0.34 4.08 -22.55
N GLY A 86 0.09 2.83 -22.31
CA GLY A 86 1.14 2.20 -23.12
C GLY A 86 0.73 2.03 -24.58
N GLU A 87 -0.52 1.61 -24.85
CA GLU A 87 -1.05 1.40 -26.21
C GLU A 87 -1.28 2.70 -26.99
N ASN A 88 -1.51 3.84 -26.32
CA ASN A 88 -1.69 5.14 -26.96
C ASN A 88 -0.36 5.92 -27.17
N SER A 89 0.79 5.29 -26.91
CA SER A 89 2.13 5.90 -27.05
C SER A 89 2.87 5.52 -28.33
N GLU A 90 2.24 4.75 -29.24
CA GLU A 90 2.80 4.29 -30.53
C GLU A 90 2.11 4.95 -31.72
#